data_AF-A0A5B8CHV5-F1
#
_entry.id   AF-A0A5B8CHV5-F1
#
_cell.length_a   1.000
_cell.length_b   1.000
_cell.length_c   1.000
_cell.angle_alpha   90.00
_cell.angle_beta   90.00
_cell.angle_gamma   90.00
#
_symmetry.space_group_name_H-M   'P 1'
#
loop_
_entity.id
_entity.type
_entity.pdbx_description
1 polymer ?
#
loop_
_entity_poly.entity_id
_entity_poly.type
_entity_poly.pdbx_seq_one_letter_code
_entity_poly.pdbx_strand_id
1 'polypeptide(L)'
;MESKLKFAIGALIAAALPVAAKSSETIRYHYDAKGRLTKAYRETGPAAGTLAVTAHDKADNRTRYTVKNVVLQLAPGQFIQSGDGRFKLVMQGDGNLVLYQGTQALWVAPGTWGTTNTAAFQTDGNFVVYGPSGPLWASGTYAPGAEIALQNDGNLVIYAMNGSAVWASGTAGH
;
A
#
# COMPACT_ATOMS: atom_id res chain seq x y z
N MET A 1 6.47 -46.28 55.63
CA MET A 1 5.94 -45.54 56.79
C MET A 1 5.78 -44.09 56.34
N GLU A 2 4.54 -43.61 56.42
CA GLU A 2 4.06 -42.21 56.37
C GLU A 2 4.14 -41.34 55.09
N SER A 3 2.91 -40.97 54.70
CA SER A 3 2.45 -39.83 53.92
C SER A 3 2.77 -38.46 54.55
N LYS A 4 2.80 -37.37 53.76
CA LYS A 4 1.76 -36.31 53.74
C LYS A 4 2.08 -35.16 52.76
N LEU A 5 1.00 -34.73 52.12
CA LEU A 5 0.78 -33.69 51.10
C LEU A 5 0.91 -32.25 51.65
N LYS A 6 1.38 -31.27 50.83
CA LYS A 6 0.88 -29.87 50.82
C LYS A 6 0.97 -29.24 49.42
N PHE A 7 -0.13 -28.62 49.00
CA PHE A 7 -0.34 -27.87 47.76
C PHE A 7 0.48 -26.56 47.70
N ALA A 8 0.86 -26.13 46.50
CA ALA A 8 0.99 -24.71 46.16
C ALA A 8 0.61 -24.49 44.67
N ILE A 9 -0.40 -23.65 44.45
CA ILE A 9 -0.79 -23.09 43.16
C ILE A 9 0.23 -21.98 42.84
N GLY A 10 0.86 -22.04 41.67
CA GLY A 10 1.75 -20.99 41.17
C GLY A 10 1.58 -20.85 39.67
N ALA A 11 0.96 -19.75 39.26
CA ALA A 11 0.56 -19.45 37.89
C ALA A 11 1.70 -19.62 36.89
N LEU A 12 1.39 -20.28 35.76
CA LEU A 12 2.20 -20.24 34.55
C LEU A 12 2.15 -18.79 34.04
N ILE A 13 3.15 -17.98 34.38
CA ILE A 13 3.36 -16.70 33.70
C ILE A 13 3.81 -17.08 32.29
N ALA A 14 2.86 -17.07 31.34
CA ALA A 14 3.20 -16.93 29.94
C ALA A 14 3.97 -15.60 29.84
N ALA A 15 5.28 -15.69 29.67
CA ALA A 15 6.09 -14.55 29.30
C ALA A 15 5.58 -14.11 27.92
N ALA A 16 4.66 -13.16 27.90
CA ALA A 16 4.39 -12.36 26.72
C ALA A 16 5.72 -11.64 26.42
N LEU A 17 6.48 -12.18 25.47
CA LEU A 17 7.56 -11.43 24.85
C LEU A 17 6.94 -10.11 24.39
N PRO A 18 7.47 -8.95 24.78
CA PRO A 18 7.04 -7.71 24.17
C PRO A 18 7.45 -7.79 22.69
N VAL A 19 6.49 -8.02 21.80
CA VAL A 19 6.69 -7.74 20.37
C VAL A 19 6.80 -6.22 20.29
N ALA A 20 8.03 -5.72 20.24
CA ALA A 20 8.29 -4.32 20.02
C ALA A 20 7.69 -3.92 18.66
N ALA A 21 6.55 -3.22 18.69
CA ALA A 21 6.07 -2.48 17.53
C ALA A 21 7.07 -1.34 17.27
N LYS A 22 8.09 -1.60 16.44
CA LYS A 22 8.91 -0.54 15.86
C LYS A 22 8.07 0.14 14.77
N SER A 23 7.23 1.11 15.15
CA SER A 23 6.80 2.10 14.16
C SER A 23 7.93 3.13 14.04
N SER A 24 8.85 2.89 13.11
CA SER A 24 9.82 3.90 12.69
C SER A 24 9.18 4.67 11.53
N GLU A 25 8.95 5.98 11.71
CA GLU A 25 8.46 6.85 10.65
C GLU A 25 9.67 7.42 9.88
N THR A 26 9.81 7.04 8.61
CA THR A 26 10.81 7.63 7.71
C THR A 26 10.13 8.63 6.80
N ILE A 27 10.52 9.90 6.88
CA ILE A 27 10.10 10.92 5.92
C ILE A 27 11.28 11.28 5.01
N ARG A 28 11.17 11.00 3.72
CA ARG A 28 12.16 11.42 2.73
C ARG A 28 11.76 12.77 2.14
N TYR A 29 12.70 13.69 2.00
CA TYR A 29 12.47 15.02 1.40
C TYR A 29 13.29 15.14 0.11
N HIS A 30 12.75 15.77 -0.92
CA HIS A 30 13.48 16.15 -2.12
C HIS A 30 13.39 17.65 -2.31
N TYR A 31 14.51 18.23 -2.74
CA TYR A 31 14.66 19.66 -2.93
C TYR A 31 15.01 19.97 -4.39
N ASP A 32 14.61 21.13 -4.88
CA ASP A 32 15.12 21.65 -6.16
C ASP A 32 16.54 22.23 -6.03
N ALA A 33 17.14 22.66 -7.15
CA ALA A 33 18.46 23.28 -7.17
C ALA A 33 18.55 24.60 -6.38
N LYS A 34 17.42 25.17 -5.96
CA LYS A 34 17.34 26.36 -5.11
C LYS A 34 17.14 26.01 -3.62
N GLY A 35 17.15 24.71 -3.26
CA GLY A 35 16.97 24.25 -1.88
C GLY A 35 15.52 24.24 -1.39
N ARG A 36 14.52 24.37 -2.28
CA ARG A 36 13.10 24.39 -1.91
C ARG A 36 12.53 22.98 -1.93
N LEU A 37 11.66 22.66 -0.95
CA LEU A 37 11.00 21.36 -0.89
C LEU A 37 10.06 21.17 -2.08
N THR A 38 10.28 20.13 -2.87
CA THR A 38 9.42 19.77 -4.01
C THR A 38 8.56 18.54 -3.71
N LYS A 39 9.07 17.61 -2.90
CA LYS A 39 8.42 16.32 -2.66
C LYS A 39 8.78 15.78 -1.27
N ALA A 40 7.79 15.32 -0.49
CA ALA A 40 8.02 14.65 0.78
C ALA A 40 7.24 13.33 0.86
N TYR A 41 7.91 12.22 1.21
CA TYR A 41 7.36 10.86 1.22
C TYR A 41 7.26 10.39 2.66
N ARG A 42 6.10 9.94 3.11
CA ARG A 42 5.91 9.35 4.45
C ARG A 42 5.75 7.85 4.35
N GLU A 43 6.62 7.11 5.04
CA GLU A 43 6.60 5.65 5.13
C GLU A 43 6.15 5.21 6.53
N THR A 44 4.85 4.91 6.70
CA THR A 44 4.26 4.33 7.91
C THR A 44 3.35 3.12 7.60
N GLY A 45 3.81 1.89 7.86
CA GLY A 45 3.01 0.66 7.76
C GLY A 45 2.95 0.02 6.36
N PRO A 46 2.26 -1.14 6.21
CA PRO A 46 2.28 -1.97 5.01
C PRO A 46 1.55 -1.38 3.79
N ALA A 47 1.00 -0.17 3.90
CA ALA A 47 0.34 0.56 2.81
C ALA A 47 0.77 2.04 2.80
N ALA A 48 2.05 2.31 3.08
CA ALA A 48 2.55 3.67 3.19
C ALA A 48 3.06 4.24 1.87
N GLY A 49 2.46 5.35 1.44
CA GLY A 49 2.93 6.10 0.29
C GLY A 49 2.42 7.52 0.19
N THR A 50 2.03 8.17 1.28
CA THR A 50 1.54 9.55 1.14
C THR A 50 2.69 10.45 0.72
N LEU A 51 2.49 11.14 -0.41
CA LEU A 51 3.40 12.11 -0.95
C LEU A 51 2.82 13.52 -0.84
N ALA A 52 3.53 14.43 -0.19
CA ALA A 52 3.26 15.85 -0.34
C ALA A 52 4.12 16.41 -1.48
N VAL A 53 3.51 16.69 -2.64
CA VAL A 53 4.13 17.48 -3.71
C VAL A 53 3.89 18.95 -3.40
N THR A 54 4.94 19.76 -3.47
CA THR A 54 4.80 21.21 -3.39
C THR A 54 5.10 21.79 -4.76
N ALA A 55 4.09 22.37 -5.40
CA ALA A 55 4.27 23.21 -6.58
C ALA A 55 4.47 24.66 -6.15
N HIS A 56 4.94 25.47 -7.10
CA HIS A 56 5.05 26.90 -6.93
C HIS A 56 4.39 27.56 -8.14
N ASP A 57 3.57 28.59 -7.93
CA ASP A 57 2.99 29.34 -9.04
C ASP A 57 4.07 30.21 -9.72
N LYS A 58 3.72 30.93 -10.80
CA LYS A 58 4.66 31.83 -11.50
C LYS A 58 5.22 32.97 -10.61
N ALA A 59 4.58 33.22 -9.47
CA ALA A 59 5.01 34.20 -8.47
C ALA A 59 5.78 33.54 -7.30
N ASP A 60 6.18 32.28 -7.44
CA ASP A 60 6.88 31.48 -6.43
C ASP A 60 6.09 31.24 -5.12
N ASN A 61 4.75 31.42 -5.12
CA ASN A 61 3.93 31.06 -3.96
C ASN A 61 3.80 29.55 -3.83
N ARG A 62 3.98 29.06 -2.60
CA ARG A 62 3.86 27.64 -2.27
C ARG A 62 2.42 27.14 -2.47
N THR A 63 2.21 26.26 -3.44
CA THR A 63 0.98 25.47 -3.59
C THR A 63 1.25 24.03 -3.14
N ARG A 64 0.57 23.56 -2.09
CA ARG A 64 0.78 22.22 -1.53
C ARG A 64 -0.26 21.24 -2.08
N TYR A 65 0.19 20.20 -2.76
CA TYR A 65 -0.61 19.05 -3.18
C TYR A 65 -0.27 17.86 -2.27
N THR A 66 -1.23 17.38 -1.50
CA THR A 66 -1.06 16.12 -0.75
C THR A 66 -1.68 15.00 -1.57
N VAL A 67 -0.81 14.17 -2.13
CA VAL A 67 -1.11 13.00 -2.94
C VAL A 67 -1.05 11.78 -2.03
N LYS A 68 -2.11 10.97 -1.96
CA LYS A 68 -2.11 9.77 -1.11
C LYS A 68 -1.63 8.57 -1.94
N ASN A 69 -0.78 7.73 -1.36
CA ASN A 69 -0.34 6.43 -1.94
C ASN A 69 0.42 6.51 -3.29
N VAL A 70 1.50 7.29 -3.35
CA VAL A 70 2.48 7.31 -4.46
C VAL A 70 3.45 6.12 -4.42
N VAL A 71 3.55 5.45 -3.28
CA VAL A 71 4.24 4.17 -3.15
C VAL A 71 3.30 3.21 -2.42
N LEU A 72 3.12 2.02 -2.95
CA LEU A 72 2.34 0.97 -2.31
C LEU A 72 3.16 -0.31 -2.38
N GLN A 73 3.18 -1.11 -1.32
CA GLN A 73 3.75 -2.45 -1.37
C GLN A 73 2.90 -3.42 -0.55
N LEU A 74 2.32 -4.41 -1.21
CA LEU A 74 1.50 -5.44 -0.59
C LEU A 74 2.24 -6.78 -0.65
N ALA A 75 2.57 -7.32 0.51
CA ALA A 75 2.97 -8.71 0.67
C ALA A 75 1.75 -9.65 0.62
N PRO A 76 1.93 -10.97 0.44
CA PRO A 76 0.85 -11.93 0.54
C PRO A 76 0.02 -11.76 1.82
N GLY A 77 -1.30 -11.75 1.68
CA GLY A 77 -2.29 -11.50 2.73
C GLY A 77 -2.58 -10.03 3.03
N GLN A 78 -1.82 -9.08 2.47
CA GLN A 78 -2.03 -7.65 2.69
C GLN A 78 -3.01 -7.05 1.69
N PHE A 79 -3.63 -5.94 2.09
CA PHE A 79 -4.61 -5.26 1.28
C PHE A 79 -4.63 -3.76 1.52
N ILE A 80 -5.16 -3.01 0.55
CA ILE A 80 -5.71 -1.67 0.76
C ILE A 80 -7.24 -1.73 0.68
N GLN A 81 -7.90 -0.74 1.26
CA GLN A 81 -9.35 -0.66 1.34
C GLN A 81 -9.83 0.72 0.88
N SER A 82 -11.00 0.77 0.23
CA SER A 82 -11.67 2.03 -0.09
C SER A 82 -12.01 2.82 1.18
N GLY A 83 -12.18 4.14 1.05
CA GLY A 83 -12.44 5.01 2.19
C GLY A 83 -13.75 4.70 2.93
N ASP A 84 -14.73 4.14 2.22
CA ASP A 84 -16.01 3.66 2.78
C ASP A 84 -15.97 2.21 3.28
N GLY A 85 -14.84 1.52 3.15
CA GLY A 85 -14.67 0.15 3.63
C GLY A 85 -15.25 -0.95 2.72
N ARG A 86 -15.90 -0.62 1.59
CA ARG A 86 -16.63 -1.62 0.79
C ARG A 86 -15.74 -2.45 -0.13
N PHE A 87 -14.64 -1.88 -0.60
CA PHE A 87 -13.76 -2.51 -1.59
C PHE A 87 -12.38 -2.78 -1.02
N LYS A 88 -11.78 -3.91 -1.42
CA LYS A 88 -10.42 -4.28 -1.01
C LYS A 88 -9.61 -4.74 -2.21
N LEU A 89 -8.43 -4.19 -2.39
CA LEU A 89 -7.41 -4.76 -3.28
C LEU A 89 -6.47 -5.60 -2.42
N VAL A 90 -6.45 -6.91 -2.65
CA VAL A 90 -5.78 -7.91 -1.83
C VAL A 90 -4.69 -8.60 -2.64
N MET A 91 -3.47 -8.60 -2.15
CA MET A 91 -2.42 -9.50 -2.61
C MET A 91 -2.63 -10.83 -1.88
N GLN A 92 -3.24 -11.80 -2.54
CA GLN A 92 -3.65 -13.06 -1.92
C GLN A 92 -2.46 -13.99 -1.64
N GLY A 93 -2.65 -14.95 -0.74
CA GLY A 93 -1.65 -15.95 -0.38
C GLY A 93 -1.32 -16.94 -1.50
N ASP A 94 -2.22 -17.10 -2.47
CA ASP A 94 -2.07 -17.91 -3.68
C ASP A 94 -1.47 -17.11 -4.86
N GLY A 95 -0.90 -15.94 -4.56
CA GLY A 95 -0.15 -15.14 -5.52
C GLY A 95 -1.01 -14.35 -6.51
N ASN A 96 -2.33 -14.37 -6.37
CA ASN A 96 -3.24 -13.50 -7.13
C ASN A 96 -3.32 -12.10 -6.53
N LEU A 97 -3.37 -11.06 -7.36
CA LEU A 97 -3.77 -9.73 -6.93
C LEU A 97 -5.22 -9.48 -7.34
N VAL A 98 -6.12 -9.31 -6.36
CA VAL A 98 -7.57 -9.31 -6.60
C VAL A 98 -8.25 -8.11 -5.95
N LEU A 99 -9.11 -7.45 -6.71
CA LEU A 99 -10.03 -6.42 -6.24
C LEU A 99 -11.38 -7.04 -5.90
N TYR A 100 -11.84 -6.82 -4.68
CA TYR A 100 -13.08 -7.35 -4.13
C TYR A 100 -14.08 -6.27 -3.75
N GLN A 101 -15.36 -6.60 -3.89
CA GLN A 101 -16.47 -6.01 -3.12
C GLN A 101 -17.02 -7.08 -2.18
N GLY A 102 -16.79 -6.96 -0.87
CA GLY A 102 -17.09 -8.04 0.07
C GLY A 102 -16.34 -9.33 -0.32
N THR A 103 -17.08 -10.38 -0.70
CA THR A 103 -16.52 -11.66 -1.20
C THR A 103 -16.51 -11.78 -2.73
N GLN A 104 -17.12 -10.83 -3.45
CA GLN A 104 -17.19 -10.84 -4.90
C GLN A 104 -15.90 -10.28 -5.51
N ALA A 105 -15.21 -11.07 -6.33
CA ALA A 105 -14.08 -10.58 -7.11
C ALA A 105 -14.60 -9.71 -8.28
N LEU A 106 -14.15 -8.46 -8.35
CA LEU A 106 -14.47 -7.52 -9.43
C LEU A 106 -13.39 -7.54 -10.52
N TRP A 107 -12.12 -7.68 -10.13
CA TRP A 107 -10.99 -7.72 -11.05
C TRP A 107 -9.84 -8.54 -10.47
N VAL A 108 -9.08 -9.19 -11.36
CA VAL A 108 -7.87 -9.95 -11.02
C VAL A 108 -6.76 -9.53 -11.97
N ALA A 109 -5.55 -9.33 -11.45
CA ALA A 109 -4.37 -9.10 -12.29
C ALA A 109 -4.12 -10.33 -13.20
N PRO A 110 -4.14 -10.18 -14.54
CA PRO A 110 -3.86 -11.29 -15.44
C PRO A 110 -2.45 -11.84 -15.22
N GLY A 111 -2.26 -13.14 -15.36
CA GLY A 111 -0.89 -13.68 -15.35
C GLY A 111 -0.30 -13.94 -13.96
N THR A 112 -1.05 -13.67 -12.88
CA THR A 112 -0.51 -13.77 -11.51
C THR A 112 -0.97 -15.06 -10.84
N TRP A 113 -0.03 -15.94 -10.49
CA TRP A 113 -0.27 -17.13 -9.68
C TRP A 113 1.03 -17.49 -8.95
N GLY A 114 0.97 -18.25 -7.85
CA GLY A 114 2.16 -18.66 -7.09
C GLY A 114 1.91 -18.63 -5.59
N THR A 115 2.94 -18.51 -4.76
CA THR A 115 2.75 -18.48 -3.29
C THR A 115 3.57 -17.42 -2.55
N THR A 116 4.19 -16.48 -3.27
CA THR A 116 5.08 -15.47 -2.67
C THR A 116 5.06 -14.13 -3.42
N ASN A 117 4.06 -13.92 -4.27
CA ASN A 117 4.00 -12.72 -5.11
C ASN A 117 3.74 -11.47 -4.25
N THR A 118 4.31 -10.35 -4.65
CA THR A 118 4.08 -9.04 -4.02
C THR A 118 3.55 -8.06 -5.06
N ALA A 119 2.73 -7.11 -4.65
CA ALA A 119 2.30 -6.02 -5.52
C ALA A 119 2.96 -4.73 -5.08
N ALA A 120 3.42 -3.90 -6.02
CA ALA A 120 4.06 -2.64 -5.73
C ALA A 120 3.61 -1.54 -6.70
N PHE A 121 3.16 -0.40 -6.17
CA PHE A 121 3.05 0.84 -6.94
C PHE A 121 4.34 1.62 -6.79
N GLN A 122 5.00 1.86 -7.90
CA GLN A 122 6.37 2.31 -7.98
C GLN A 122 6.46 3.82 -8.18
N THR A 123 7.63 4.40 -7.90
CA THR A 123 7.83 5.85 -7.99
C THR A 123 7.79 6.40 -9.42
N ASP A 124 7.93 5.55 -10.42
CA ASP A 124 7.75 5.84 -11.84
C ASP A 124 6.27 5.81 -12.28
N GLY A 125 5.34 5.50 -11.38
CA GLY A 125 3.92 5.43 -11.64
C GLY A 125 3.46 4.11 -12.28
N ASN A 126 4.28 3.05 -12.24
CA ASN A 126 3.90 1.72 -12.66
C ASN A 126 3.36 0.89 -11.48
N PHE A 127 2.29 0.13 -11.69
CA PHE A 127 1.77 -0.82 -10.70
C PHE A 127 2.09 -2.24 -11.14
N VAL A 128 2.89 -2.95 -10.36
CA VAL A 128 3.52 -4.20 -10.79
C VAL A 128 3.30 -5.30 -9.75
N VAL A 129 2.99 -6.50 -10.23
CA VAL A 129 3.05 -7.73 -9.42
C VAL A 129 4.36 -8.44 -9.72
N TYR A 130 5.14 -8.72 -8.68
CA TYR A 130 6.41 -9.41 -8.74
C TYR A 130 6.27 -10.82 -8.16
N GLY A 131 6.77 -11.79 -8.91
CA GLY A 131 7.11 -13.12 -8.40
C GLY A 131 8.59 -13.23 -8.06
N PRO A 132 9.07 -14.41 -7.61
CA PRO A 132 10.46 -14.60 -7.21
C PRO A 132 11.47 -14.40 -8.35
N SER A 133 11.05 -14.62 -9.60
CA SER A 133 11.91 -14.52 -10.79
C SER A 133 11.77 -13.20 -11.55
N GLY A 134 10.94 -12.26 -11.08
CA GLY A 134 10.72 -10.98 -11.76
C GLY A 134 9.24 -10.57 -11.86
N PRO A 135 8.93 -9.55 -12.68
CA PRO A 135 7.57 -9.06 -12.85
C PRO A 135 6.68 -10.09 -13.57
N LEU A 136 5.50 -10.32 -13.03
CA LEU A 136 4.48 -11.21 -13.61
C LEU A 136 3.41 -10.42 -14.36
N TRP A 137 3.06 -9.25 -13.83
CA TRP A 137 2.07 -8.36 -14.42
C TRP A 137 2.43 -6.90 -14.12
N ALA A 138 2.06 -6.00 -15.02
CA ALA A 138 2.17 -4.55 -14.80
C ALA A 138 0.98 -3.82 -15.44
N SER A 139 0.60 -2.66 -14.86
CA SER A 139 -0.37 -1.74 -15.46
C SER A 139 0.11 -1.14 -16.78
N GLY A 140 1.42 -1.22 -17.06
CA GLY A 140 2.02 -0.69 -18.28
C GLY A 140 2.11 0.84 -18.29
N THR A 141 1.99 1.47 -17.12
CA THR A 141 2.01 2.92 -16.97
C THR A 141 3.42 3.44 -16.70
N TYR A 142 3.70 4.63 -17.21
CA TYR A 142 4.88 5.42 -16.85
C TYR A 142 4.43 6.86 -16.61
N ALA A 143 4.20 7.18 -15.35
CA ALA A 143 3.68 8.47 -14.91
C ALA A 143 4.32 8.84 -13.56
N PRO A 144 5.59 9.30 -13.55
CA PRO A 144 6.28 9.63 -12.31
C PRO A 144 5.48 10.63 -11.47
N GLY A 145 5.29 10.32 -10.19
CA GLY A 145 4.48 11.13 -9.27
C GLY A 145 2.97 10.92 -9.37
N ALA A 146 2.51 9.95 -10.17
CA ALA A 146 1.13 9.49 -10.17
C ALA A 146 0.70 8.96 -8.79
N GLU A 147 -0.61 8.89 -8.59
CA GLU A 147 -1.24 8.25 -7.44
C GLU A 147 -2.03 7.02 -7.87
N ILE A 148 -2.10 6.02 -6.99
CA ILE A 148 -3.05 4.92 -7.11
C ILE A 148 -4.15 5.07 -6.06
N ALA A 149 -5.40 5.02 -6.51
CA ALA A 149 -6.58 5.23 -5.69
C ALA A 149 -7.55 4.07 -5.83
N LEU A 150 -7.90 3.44 -4.70
CA LEU A 150 -9.06 2.56 -4.60
C LEU A 150 -10.27 3.39 -4.19
N GLN A 151 -11.17 3.61 -5.13
CA GLN A 151 -12.28 4.54 -5.01
C GLN A 151 -13.50 3.88 -4.39
N ASN A 152 -14.38 4.72 -3.83
CA ASN A 152 -15.64 4.27 -3.22
C ASN A 152 -16.68 3.85 -4.25
N ASP A 153 -16.41 3.95 -5.55
CA ASP A 153 -17.28 3.45 -6.63
C ASP A 153 -16.86 2.05 -7.13
N GLY A 154 -15.86 1.45 -6.49
CA GLY A 154 -15.31 0.14 -6.83
C GLY A 154 -14.18 0.15 -7.85
N ASN A 155 -13.71 1.32 -8.29
CA ASN A 155 -12.63 1.42 -9.28
C ASN A 155 -11.25 1.53 -8.62
N LEU A 156 -10.26 0.83 -9.16
CA LEU A 156 -8.84 1.07 -8.86
C LEU A 156 -8.25 1.88 -10.01
N VAL A 157 -7.76 3.09 -9.73
CA VAL A 157 -7.33 4.03 -10.77
C VAL A 157 -5.93 4.55 -10.49
N ILE A 158 -5.13 4.71 -11.55
CA ILE A 158 -3.86 5.42 -11.51
C ILE A 158 -4.07 6.80 -12.15
N TYR A 159 -3.86 7.87 -11.38
CA TYR A 159 -3.94 9.24 -11.86
C TYR A 159 -2.56 9.87 -12.00
N ALA A 160 -2.26 10.43 -13.17
CA ALA A 160 -1.08 11.26 -13.35
C ALA A 160 -1.21 12.60 -12.61
N MET A 161 -0.11 13.33 -12.44
CA MET A 161 -0.07 14.59 -11.66
C MET A 161 -1.01 15.69 -12.18
N ASN A 162 -1.40 15.64 -13.46
CA ASN A 162 -2.37 16.56 -14.06
C ASN A 162 -3.83 16.15 -13.80
N GLY A 163 -4.08 15.08 -13.03
CA GLY A 163 -5.40 14.55 -12.71
C GLY A 163 -5.99 13.62 -13.77
N SER A 164 -5.30 13.33 -14.87
CA SER A 164 -5.81 12.38 -15.87
C SER A 164 -5.63 10.94 -15.40
N ALA A 165 -6.66 10.11 -15.56
CA ALA A 165 -6.55 8.67 -15.37
C ALA A 165 -5.70 8.07 -16.50
N VAL A 166 -4.59 7.42 -16.14
CA VAL A 166 -3.69 6.74 -17.09
C VAL A 166 -3.89 5.23 -17.13
N TRP A 167 -4.57 4.67 -16.13
CA TRP A 167 -5.00 3.28 -16.08
C TRP A 167 -6.17 3.13 -15.10
N ALA A 168 -7.06 2.16 -15.35
CA ALA A 168 -8.12 1.78 -14.43
C ALA A 168 -8.43 0.27 -14.52
N SER A 169 -8.92 -0.31 -13.42
CA SER A 169 -9.42 -1.70 -13.41
C SER A 169 -10.70 -1.88 -14.22
N GLY A 170 -11.43 -0.79 -14.49
CA GLY A 170 -12.68 -0.81 -15.27
C GLY A 170 -13.87 -1.34 -14.47
N THR A 171 -13.85 -1.19 -13.15
CA THR A 171 -14.84 -1.77 -12.22
C THR A 171 -15.67 -0.71 -11.50
N ALA A 172 -15.81 0.49 -12.08
CA ALA A 172 -16.64 1.55 -11.52
C ALA A 172 -18.13 1.21 -11.60
N GLY A 173 -18.91 1.67 -10.61
CA GLY A 173 -20.38 1.60 -10.62
C GLY A 173 -21.00 0.77 -9.49
N HIS A 174 -20.26 0.56 -8.40
CA HIS A 174 -20.66 -0.30 -7.28
C HIS A 174 -20.92 0.46 -5.97
#